data_AF-R1E4U7-F1
#
_entry.id   AF-R1E4U7-F1
#
_cell.length_a   1.000
_cell.length_b   1.000
_cell.length_c   1.000
_cell.angle_alpha   90.00
_cell.angle_beta   90.00
_cell.angle_gamma   90.00
#
_symmetry.space_group_name_H-M   'P 1'
#
loop_
_entity.id
_entity.type
_entity.pdbx_description
1 polymer ?
#
loop_
_entity_poly.entity_id
_entity_poly.type
_entity_poly.pdbx_seq_one_letter_code
_entity_poly.pdbx_strand_id
1 'polypeptide(L)'
;MKPFKNSKGGLDDILHKVEDKVKGDFRNFKDKVDESLKYLDERLEDVRDKTYYGLQKVKGGILEYGIAIKDKIEKLPEYLDKKLEEIKYKILEYGPKIMLSALPSPARVSISEGLYIMNADKSPRGKLIGYGLIIVGAGTSIVYFIMVGLNAIHSLPSNNEHVQYLGSGYIAFVPNGQTINYNGHIDPEGELILPNGSEIKNVIWDGQYSNTIIQNHNQIVQLNNQFVGQTDPINGQPYVPLQDLYVIDANNSQVPIQQAIINGQTYYVIEANNINPGNIAGFYTYDNWVSNFVEAMNTPGTYAAGLPGNSPVYDWTNTTGTVAYQTELYGHYGLGGGGLVLVQPNGTVISYGENINIPAGTYLSNFVAPQQVYNPSS
;
A
#
# COMPACT_ATOMS: atom_id res chain seq x y z
N MET A 1 47.73 -58.18 72.71
CA MET A 1 46.52 -58.13 71.86
C MET A 1 45.46 -57.28 72.56
N LYS A 2 45.18 -56.07 72.05
CA LYS A 2 44.01 -55.27 72.46
C LYS A 2 42.88 -55.54 71.45
N PRO A 3 41.64 -55.78 71.88
CA PRO A 3 40.55 -56.06 70.93
C PRO A 3 40.17 -54.76 70.21
N PHE A 4 40.03 -54.85 68.89
CA PHE A 4 39.41 -53.80 68.08
C PHE A 4 37.97 -53.63 68.54
N LYS A 5 37.68 -52.48 69.18
CA LYS A 5 36.31 -52.05 69.43
C LYS A 5 35.65 -51.80 68.07
N ASN A 6 34.65 -52.62 67.77
CA ASN A 6 33.75 -52.44 66.63
C ASN A 6 33.13 -51.05 66.66
N SER A 7 33.62 -50.16 65.78
CA SER A 7 32.97 -48.91 65.41
C SER A 7 31.77 -49.23 64.51
N LYS A 8 30.67 -49.66 65.12
CA LYS A 8 29.39 -49.87 64.43
C LYS A 8 28.66 -48.56 64.07
N GLY A 9 29.24 -47.40 64.35
CA GLY A 9 28.60 -46.10 64.13
C GLY A 9 29.02 -45.35 62.86
N GLY A 10 29.91 -45.91 62.02
CA GLY A 10 30.49 -45.17 60.90
C GLY A 10 29.61 -45.07 59.65
N LEU A 11 28.98 -46.18 59.24
CA LEU A 11 28.26 -46.24 57.97
C LEU A 11 26.84 -45.68 58.07
N ASP A 12 26.12 -45.99 59.15
CA ASP A 12 24.74 -45.53 59.36
C ASP A 12 24.68 -44.00 59.54
N ASP A 13 25.69 -43.39 60.18
CA ASP A 13 25.79 -41.93 60.33
C ASP A 13 26.08 -41.22 58.99
N ILE A 14 26.87 -41.86 58.11
CA ILE A 14 27.11 -41.35 56.76
C ILE A 14 25.85 -41.45 55.90
N LEU A 15 25.14 -42.58 55.97
CA LEU A 15 23.88 -42.80 55.23
C LEU A 15 22.81 -41.79 55.67
N HIS A 16 22.66 -41.54 56.97
CA HIS A 16 21.73 -40.52 57.46
C HIS A 16 22.07 -39.12 56.97
N LYS A 17 23.35 -38.72 56.98
CA LYS A 17 23.77 -37.41 56.46
C LYS A 17 23.50 -37.25 54.97
N VAL A 18 23.70 -38.30 54.18
CA VAL A 18 23.40 -38.29 52.74
C VAL A 18 21.89 -38.18 52.52
N GLU A 19 21.09 -38.94 53.26
CA GLU A 19 19.63 -38.90 53.19
C GLU A 19 19.06 -37.51 53.52
N ASP A 20 19.55 -36.89 54.60
CA ASP A 20 19.11 -35.56 55.01
C ASP A 20 19.50 -34.48 53.99
N LYS A 21 20.70 -34.58 53.42
CA LYS A 21 21.15 -33.67 52.36
C LYS A 21 20.27 -33.80 51.12
N VAL A 22 20.00 -35.03 50.67
CA VAL A 22 19.15 -35.29 49.50
C VAL A 22 17.72 -34.81 49.74
N LYS A 23 17.16 -35.03 50.93
CA LYS A 23 15.83 -34.51 51.30
C LYS A 23 15.80 -32.98 51.32
N GLY A 24 16.86 -32.34 51.80
CA GLY A 24 17.00 -30.88 51.79
C GLY A 24 17.06 -30.32 50.36
N ASP A 25 17.91 -30.90 49.52
CA ASP A 25 18.07 -30.49 48.12
C ASP A 25 16.76 -30.69 47.34
N PHE A 26 16.03 -31.78 47.59
CA PHE A 26 14.73 -32.04 46.96
C PHE A 26 13.63 -31.06 47.42
N ARG A 27 13.58 -30.69 48.70
CA ARG A 27 12.63 -29.67 49.19
C ARG A 27 12.89 -28.31 48.53
N ASN A 28 14.14 -27.87 48.49
CA ASN A 28 14.52 -26.61 47.85
C ASN A 28 14.18 -26.61 46.35
N PHE A 29 14.40 -27.74 45.65
CA PHE A 29 13.98 -27.88 44.26
C PHE A 29 12.46 -27.77 44.11
N LYS A 30 11.69 -28.44 44.96
CA LYS A 30 10.23 -28.39 44.94
C LYS A 30 9.71 -26.97 45.18
N ASP A 31 10.25 -26.26 46.17
CA ASP A 31 9.83 -24.90 46.50
C ASP A 31 10.05 -23.94 45.31
N LYS A 32 11.16 -24.09 44.57
CA LYS A 32 11.43 -23.32 43.34
C LYS A 32 10.47 -23.64 42.19
N VAL A 33 10.08 -24.91 42.06
CA VAL A 33 9.08 -25.33 41.06
C VAL A 33 7.72 -24.74 41.40
N ASP A 34 7.30 -24.79 42.67
CA ASP A 34 6.03 -24.23 43.13
C ASP A 34 6.00 -22.70 42.95
N GLU A 35 7.10 -21.99 43.21
CA GLU A 35 7.24 -20.55 42.93
C GLU A 35 7.15 -20.23 41.44
N SER A 36 7.77 -21.04 40.59
CA SER A 36 7.72 -20.88 39.13
C SER A 36 6.31 -21.11 38.57
N LEU A 37 5.59 -22.09 39.11
CA LEU A 37 4.19 -22.35 38.73
C LEU A 37 3.29 -21.20 39.13
N LYS A 38 3.46 -20.65 40.34
CA LYS A 38 2.70 -19.47 40.79
C LYS A 38 2.95 -18.25 39.88
N TYR A 39 4.19 -18.01 39.48
CA TYR A 39 4.54 -16.95 38.54
C TYR A 39 3.88 -17.15 37.16
N LEU A 40 3.80 -18.38 36.67
CA LEU A 40 3.14 -18.70 35.41
C LEU A 40 1.62 -18.47 35.48
N ASP A 41 0.97 -18.86 36.58
CA ASP A 41 -0.46 -18.62 36.80
C ASP A 41 -0.78 -17.11 36.80
N GLU A 42 0.03 -16.30 37.49
CA GLU A 42 -0.13 -14.84 37.52
C GLU A 42 0.02 -14.21 36.11
N ARG A 43 0.96 -14.70 35.28
CA ARG A 43 1.11 -14.22 33.89
C ARG A 43 -0.03 -14.68 32.98
N LEU A 44 -0.54 -15.90 33.16
CA LEU A 44 -1.67 -16.40 32.40
C LEU A 44 -2.95 -15.61 32.70
N GLU A 45 -3.14 -15.21 33.95
CA GLU A 45 -4.25 -14.34 34.36
C GLU A 45 -4.15 -12.94 33.72
N ASP A 46 -2.97 -12.30 33.74
CA ASP A 46 -2.74 -11.00 33.08
C ASP A 46 -2.99 -11.05 31.56
N VAL A 47 -2.53 -12.12 30.89
CA VAL A 47 -2.79 -12.30 29.44
C VAL A 47 -4.28 -12.47 29.18
N ARG A 48 -4.97 -13.30 29.96
CA ARG A 48 -6.41 -13.54 29.83
C ARG A 48 -7.20 -12.25 29.96
N ASP A 49 -6.87 -11.43 30.95
CA ASP A 49 -7.57 -10.17 31.22
C ASP A 49 -7.32 -9.13 30.12
N LYS A 50 -6.08 -9.01 29.63
CA LYS A 50 -5.74 -8.16 28.48
C LYS A 50 -6.46 -8.60 27.21
N THR A 51 -6.52 -9.90 26.94
CA THR A 51 -7.26 -10.45 25.79
C THR A 51 -8.76 -10.18 25.91
N TYR A 52 -9.35 -10.37 27.09
CA TYR A 52 -10.77 -10.10 27.32
C TYR A 52 -11.11 -8.61 27.13
N TYR A 53 -10.28 -7.70 27.65
CA TYR A 53 -10.46 -6.26 27.47
C TYR A 53 -10.31 -5.85 25.99
N GLY A 54 -9.32 -6.40 25.29
CA GLY A 54 -9.14 -6.20 23.85
C GLY A 54 -10.36 -6.64 23.03
N LEU A 55 -10.90 -7.83 23.32
CA LEU A 55 -12.10 -8.37 22.66
C LEU A 55 -13.34 -7.52 22.92
N GLN A 56 -13.54 -7.01 24.14
CA GLN A 56 -14.66 -6.10 24.44
C GLN A 56 -14.55 -4.78 23.68
N LYS A 57 -13.34 -4.23 23.55
CA LYS A 57 -13.08 -3.01 22.76
C LYS A 57 -13.39 -3.22 21.28
N VAL A 58 -12.97 -4.36 20.71
CA VAL A 58 -13.30 -4.72 19.32
C VAL A 58 -14.80 -4.92 19.13
N LYS A 59 -15.48 -5.60 20.06
CA LYS A 59 -16.93 -5.81 20.03
C LYS A 59 -17.71 -4.48 20.08
N GLY A 60 -17.28 -3.54 20.93
CA GLY A 60 -17.84 -2.19 21.00
C GLY A 60 -17.67 -1.44 19.68
N GLY A 61 -16.48 -1.48 19.10
CA GLY A 61 -16.20 -0.87 17.79
C GLY A 61 -17.04 -1.46 16.66
N ILE A 62 -17.23 -2.78 16.61
CA ILE A 62 -18.09 -3.45 15.60
C ILE A 62 -19.55 -2.99 15.72
N LEU A 63 -20.07 -2.83 16.94
CA LEU A 63 -21.43 -2.33 17.18
C LEU A 63 -21.59 -0.88 16.72
N GLU A 64 -20.61 -0.03 17.03
CA GLU A 64 -20.61 1.38 16.64
C GLU A 64 -20.51 1.55 15.11
N TYR A 65 -19.64 0.78 14.46
CA TYR A 65 -19.56 0.70 12.99
C TYR A 65 -20.84 0.15 12.36
N GLY A 66 -21.47 -0.86 12.96
CA GLY A 66 -22.74 -1.41 12.49
C GLY A 66 -23.88 -0.39 12.51
N ILE A 67 -23.94 0.45 13.56
CA ILE A 67 -24.90 1.55 13.66
C ILE A 67 -24.61 2.63 12.61
N ALA A 68 -23.34 3.00 12.41
CA ALA A 68 -22.94 3.98 11.40
C ALA A 68 -23.23 3.50 9.96
N ILE A 69 -23.02 2.21 9.68
CA ILE A 69 -23.36 1.61 8.39
C ILE A 69 -24.87 1.61 8.18
N LYS A 70 -25.66 1.27 9.20
CA LYS A 70 -27.13 1.28 9.12
C LYS A 70 -27.66 2.68 8.82
N ASP A 71 -27.17 3.71 9.52
CA ASP A 71 -27.57 5.11 9.30
C ASP A 71 -27.18 5.60 7.89
N LYS A 72 -26.02 5.19 7.37
CA LYS A 72 -25.60 5.48 5.99
C LYS A 72 -26.46 4.77 4.94
N ILE A 73 -26.84 3.51 5.16
CA ILE A 73 -27.72 2.75 4.26
C ILE A 73 -29.12 3.36 4.23
N GLU A 74 -29.63 3.81 5.37
CA GLU A 74 -30.97 4.40 5.47
C GLU A 74 -31.06 5.76 4.77
N LYS A 75 -29.96 6.53 4.76
CA LYS A 75 -29.83 7.83 4.07
C LYS A 75 -29.43 7.72 2.59
N LEU A 76 -29.01 6.53 2.14
CA LEU A 76 -28.55 6.29 0.77
C LEU A 76 -29.62 6.61 -0.30
N PRO A 77 -30.91 6.23 -0.14
CA PRO A 77 -31.94 6.54 -1.14
C PRO A 77 -32.13 8.05 -1.33
N GLU A 78 -32.09 8.82 -0.25
CA GLU A 78 -32.28 10.28 -0.29
C GLU A 78 -31.08 10.99 -0.93
N TYR A 79 -29.86 10.50 -0.64
CA TYR A 79 -28.64 10.94 -1.31
C TYR A 79 -28.67 10.65 -2.82
N LEU A 80 -29.10 9.45 -3.21
CA LEU A 80 -29.21 9.03 -4.60
C LEU A 80 -30.29 9.84 -5.35
N ASP A 81 -31.46 10.08 -4.73
CA ASP A 81 -32.51 10.91 -5.32
C ASP A 81 -32.03 12.35 -5.53
N LYS A 82 -31.31 12.94 -4.57
CA LYS A 82 -30.72 14.28 -4.69
C LYS A 82 -29.68 14.36 -5.81
N LYS A 83 -28.79 13.37 -5.90
CA LYS A 83 -27.78 13.29 -6.97
C LYS A 83 -28.42 13.07 -8.34
N LEU A 84 -29.49 12.28 -8.41
CA LEU A 84 -30.22 12.03 -9.64
C LEU A 84 -30.94 13.30 -10.14
N GLU A 85 -31.52 14.11 -9.26
CA GLU A 85 -32.08 15.41 -9.66
C GLU A 85 -31.00 16.37 -10.15
N GLU A 86 -29.84 16.40 -9.49
CA GLU A 86 -28.70 17.19 -9.94
C GLU A 86 -28.22 16.77 -11.35
N ILE A 87 -28.19 15.46 -11.61
CA ILE A 87 -27.82 14.88 -12.92
C ILE A 87 -28.92 15.13 -13.96
N LYS A 88 -30.20 14.99 -13.62
CA LYS A 88 -31.32 15.30 -14.53
C LYS A 88 -31.27 16.75 -14.99
N TYR A 89 -30.99 17.67 -14.06
CA TYR A 89 -30.90 19.09 -14.38
C TYR A 89 -29.76 19.37 -15.36
N LYS A 90 -28.59 18.75 -15.14
CA LYS A 90 -27.44 18.84 -16.04
C LYS A 90 -27.70 18.17 -17.40
N ILE A 91 -28.39 17.02 -17.45
CA ILE A 91 -28.77 16.35 -18.71
C ILE A 91 -29.81 17.16 -19.50
N LEU A 92 -30.69 17.91 -18.82
CA LEU A 92 -31.64 18.83 -19.47
C LEU A 92 -30.98 20.09 -20.01
N GLU A 93 -29.92 20.56 -19.34
CA GLU A 93 -29.10 21.70 -19.75
C GLU A 93 -28.21 21.38 -20.97
N TYR A 94 -27.67 20.16 -21.04
CA TYR A 94 -26.88 19.66 -22.17
C TYR A 94 -27.71 18.69 -23.02
N GLY A 95 -28.46 19.23 -23.99
CA GLY A 95 -29.42 18.55 -24.87
C GLY A 95 -29.32 17.00 -24.98
N PRO A 96 -30.39 16.25 -24.67
CA PRO A 96 -30.36 14.80 -24.40
C PRO A 96 -30.01 13.87 -25.58
N LYS A 97 -29.77 14.41 -26.78
CA LYS A 97 -29.51 13.60 -27.99
C LYS A 97 -28.03 13.26 -28.22
N ILE A 98 -27.10 13.98 -27.60
CA ILE A 98 -25.67 13.87 -27.94
C ILE A 98 -24.93 12.87 -27.03
N MET A 99 -25.35 12.73 -25.77
CA MET A 99 -24.60 11.93 -24.78
C MET A 99 -24.94 10.43 -24.80
N LEU A 100 -26.19 10.06 -25.11
CA LEU A 100 -26.62 8.65 -25.10
C LEU A 100 -26.18 7.87 -26.34
N SER A 101 -25.92 8.57 -27.46
CA SER A 101 -25.47 7.98 -28.72
C SER A 101 -23.97 7.69 -28.75
N ALA A 102 -23.18 8.34 -27.88
CA ALA A 102 -21.74 8.14 -27.75
C ALA A 102 -21.38 6.89 -26.89
N LEU A 103 -22.36 6.30 -26.21
CA LEU A 103 -22.15 5.10 -25.40
C LEU A 103 -22.09 3.84 -26.28
N PRO A 104 -21.21 2.87 -25.96
CA PRO A 104 -21.24 1.54 -26.55
C PRO A 104 -22.63 0.91 -26.42
N SER A 105 -23.05 0.15 -27.43
CA SER A 105 -24.40 -0.43 -27.52
C SER A 105 -24.88 -1.17 -26.25
N PRO A 106 -24.04 -1.96 -25.53
CA PRO A 106 -24.48 -2.66 -24.32
C PRO A 106 -24.80 -1.72 -23.14
N ALA A 107 -24.01 -0.66 -22.97
CA ALA A 107 -24.20 0.34 -21.92
C ALA A 107 -25.45 1.18 -22.18
N ARG A 108 -25.67 1.56 -23.45
CA ARG A 108 -26.85 2.31 -23.89
C ARG A 108 -28.15 1.55 -23.65
N VAL A 109 -28.18 0.26 -23.94
CA VAL A 109 -29.36 -0.60 -23.73
C VAL A 109 -29.69 -0.70 -22.24
N SER A 110 -28.68 -1.02 -21.42
CA SER A 110 -28.87 -1.21 -19.98
C SER A 110 -29.35 0.06 -19.25
N ILE A 111 -28.80 1.23 -19.62
CA ILE A 111 -29.21 2.53 -19.06
C ILE A 111 -30.63 2.91 -19.50
N SER A 112 -30.95 2.68 -20.78
CA SER A 112 -32.29 2.97 -21.33
C SER A 112 -33.36 2.09 -20.68
N GLU A 113 -33.07 0.81 -20.48
CA GLU A 113 -33.99 -0.14 -19.84
C GLU A 113 -34.18 0.17 -18.35
N GLY A 114 -33.11 0.53 -17.64
CA GLY A 114 -33.21 0.99 -16.26
C GLY A 114 -34.08 2.23 -16.10
N LEU A 115 -33.89 3.25 -16.96
CA LEU A 115 -34.73 4.46 -17.00
C LEU A 115 -36.19 4.16 -17.34
N TYR A 116 -36.44 3.22 -18.26
CA TYR A 116 -37.79 2.80 -18.62
C TYR A 116 -38.50 2.12 -17.43
N ILE A 117 -37.83 1.21 -16.73
CA ILE A 117 -38.39 0.51 -15.57
C ILE A 117 -38.69 1.48 -14.42
N MET A 118 -37.82 2.47 -14.17
CA MET A 118 -38.07 3.51 -13.15
C MET A 118 -39.30 4.38 -13.46
N ASN A 119 -39.57 4.62 -14.74
CA ASN A 119 -40.75 5.38 -15.16
C ASN A 119 -42.03 4.53 -15.16
N ALA A 120 -41.92 3.25 -15.49
CA ALA A 120 -43.04 2.32 -15.58
C ALA A 120 -43.50 1.81 -14.20
N ASP A 121 -42.56 1.58 -13.27
CA ASP A 121 -42.85 1.07 -11.92
C ASP A 121 -42.28 2.01 -10.85
N LYS A 122 -43.18 2.82 -10.26
CA LYS A 122 -42.84 3.79 -9.20
C LYS A 122 -42.66 3.16 -7.82
N SER A 123 -42.83 1.84 -7.69
CA SER A 123 -42.65 1.14 -6.42
C SER A 123 -41.16 1.13 -5.99
N PRO A 124 -40.86 0.94 -4.69
CA PRO A 124 -39.49 0.80 -4.22
C PRO A 124 -38.70 -0.31 -4.92
N ARG A 125 -39.38 -1.38 -5.36
CA ARG A 125 -38.77 -2.50 -6.08
C ARG A 125 -38.47 -2.14 -7.54
N GLY A 126 -39.38 -1.45 -8.23
CA GLY A 126 -39.16 -0.94 -9.58
C GLY A 126 -37.97 0.02 -9.66
N LYS A 127 -37.87 0.93 -8.68
CA LYS A 127 -36.70 1.81 -8.52
C LYS A 127 -35.40 1.02 -8.32
N LEU A 128 -35.38 0.04 -7.41
CA LEU A 128 -34.20 -0.77 -7.12
C LEU A 128 -33.68 -1.53 -8.36
N ILE A 129 -34.59 -2.15 -9.13
CA ILE A 129 -34.26 -2.87 -10.36
C ILE A 129 -33.74 -1.91 -11.43
N GLY A 130 -34.39 -0.75 -11.57
CA GLY A 130 -33.96 0.31 -12.48
C GLY A 130 -32.54 0.82 -12.18
N TYR A 131 -32.22 1.07 -10.90
CA TYR A 131 -30.87 1.44 -10.48
C TYR A 131 -29.86 0.32 -10.75
N GLY A 132 -30.22 -0.94 -10.49
CA GLY A 132 -29.35 -2.09 -10.78
C GLY A 132 -28.94 -2.15 -12.25
N LEU A 133 -29.87 -1.92 -13.18
CA LEU A 133 -29.58 -1.92 -14.63
C LEU A 133 -28.77 -0.70 -15.09
N ILE A 134 -29.03 0.48 -14.52
CA ILE A 134 -28.19 1.66 -14.77
C ILE A 134 -26.76 1.42 -14.28
N ILE A 135 -26.59 0.80 -13.10
CA ILE A 135 -25.29 0.44 -12.54
C ILE A 135 -24.59 -0.62 -13.39
N VAL A 136 -25.30 -1.63 -13.90
CA VAL A 136 -24.71 -2.66 -14.80
C VAL A 136 -24.31 -2.04 -16.15
N GLY A 137 -25.14 -1.15 -16.70
CA GLY A 137 -24.80 -0.38 -17.89
C GLY A 137 -23.56 0.49 -17.70
N ALA A 138 -23.50 1.18 -16.55
CA ALA A 138 -22.33 1.95 -16.13
C ALA A 138 -21.13 1.09 -15.70
N GLY A 139 -21.35 -0.17 -15.34
CA GLY A 139 -20.35 -1.15 -14.91
C GLY A 139 -19.49 -1.68 -16.07
N THR A 140 -20.04 -1.73 -17.29
CA THR A 140 -19.22 -1.96 -18.49
C THR A 140 -18.34 -0.76 -18.85
N SER A 141 -18.55 0.37 -18.18
CA SER A 141 -17.76 1.60 -18.24
C SER A 141 -17.08 1.91 -16.89
N ILE A 142 -16.63 0.89 -16.13
CA ILE A 142 -15.92 1.07 -14.85
C ILE A 142 -14.74 2.05 -14.96
N VAL A 143 -14.07 2.09 -16.12
CA VAL A 143 -13.09 3.12 -16.46
C VAL A 143 -13.64 4.55 -16.32
N TYR A 144 -14.86 4.80 -16.76
CA TYR A 144 -15.53 6.10 -16.69
C TYR A 144 -16.11 6.40 -15.30
N PHE A 145 -16.52 5.37 -14.55
CA PHE A 145 -17.11 5.56 -13.22
C PHE A 145 -16.07 5.75 -12.11
N ILE A 146 -14.84 5.22 -12.25
CA ILE A 146 -13.71 5.57 -11.37
C ILE A 146 -13.37 7.06 -11.52
N MET A 147 -13.53 7.60 -12.73
CA MET A 147 -13.30 9.00 -13.06
C MET A 147 -14.39 9.96 -12.55
N VAL A 148 -15.64 9.52 -12.39
CA VAL A 148 -16.75 10.39 -11.90
C VAL A 148 -17.10 10.14 -10.42
N GLY A 149 -16.87 8.94 -9.90
CA GLY A 149 -17.30 8.53 -8.55
C GLY A 149 -16.43 9.01 -7.39
N LEU A 150 -15.23 9.54 -7.65
CA LEU A 150 -14.25 9.92 -6.62
C LEU A 150 -14.17 11.43 -6.41
N ASN A 151 -15.31 12.11 -6.36
CA ASN A 151 -15.32 13.55 -6.58
C ASN A 151 -16.22 14.31 -5.62
N ALA A 152 -15.63 14.72 -4.50
CA ALA A 152 -15.71 16.12 -4.13
C ALA A 152 -14.85 16.93 -5.12
N ILE A 153 -15.27 17.05 -6.39
CA ILE A 153 -14.58 17.90 -7.39
C ILE A 153 -14.99 19.35 -7.15
N HIS A 154 -14.01 20.19 -6.86
CA HIS A 154 -14.08 21.61 -7.23
C HIS A 154 -13.50 21.77 -8.64
N SER A 155 -14.37 21.72 -9.65
CA SER A 155 -14.03 22.07 -11.03
C SER A 155 -14.11 23.57 -11.12
N LEU A 156 -12.96 24.26 -11.14
CA LEU A 156 -12.88 25.62 -11.66
C LEU A 156 -12.86 25.56 -13.20
N PRO A 157 -13.46 26.54 -13.88
CA PRO A 157 -13.62 26.51 -15.32
C PRO A 157 -12.27 26.78 -16.01
N SER A 158 -11.83 25.84 -16.83
CA SER A 158 -10.69 26.01 -17.75
C SER A 158 -11.04 25.35 -19.09
N ASN A 159 -10.68 26.01 -20.18
CA ASN A 159 -11.18 25.86 -21.55
C ASN A 159 -10.84 24.53 -22.29
N ASN A 160 -10.59 23.42 -21.60
CA ASN A 160 -10.23 22.14 -22.23
C ASN A 160 -11.21 21.03 -21.83
N GLU A 161 -12.19 20.73 -22.69
CA GLU A 161 -13.34 19.84 -22.41
C GLU A 161 -13.01 18.34 -22.19
N HIS A 162 -11.73 17.93 -22.17
CA HIS A 162 -11.32 16.52 -22.07
C HIS A 162 -10.27 16.17 -20.99
N VAL A 163 -9.79 17.15 -20.20
CA VAL A 163 -8.78 16.89 -19.16
C VAL A 163 -9.47 16.52 -17.84
N GLN A 164 -9.08 15.38 -17.28
CA GLN A 164 -9.54 14.91 -15.98
C GLN A 164 -8.42 15.01 -14.96
N TYR A 165 -8.77 15.30 -13.70
CA TYR A 165 -7.82 15.39 -12.60
C TYR A 165 -8.02 14.21 -11.65
N LEU A 166 -6.94 13.50 -11.33
CA LEU A 166 -6.96 12.48 -10.29
C LEU A 166 -7.04 13.11 -8.90
N GLY A 167 -7.71 12.41 -7.97
CA GLY A 167 -7.97 12.88 -6.61
C GLY A 167 -6.72 13.04 -5.72
N SER A 168 -6.94 13.32 -4.43
CA SER A 168 -5.88 13.57 -3.44
C SER A 168 -5.10 12.30 -3.06
N GLY A 169 -3.80 12.45 -2.83
CA GLY A 169 -2.90 11.39 -2.37
C GLY A 169 -1.59 11.35 -3.17
N TYR A 170 -0.79 10.33 -2.94
CA TYR A 170 0.33 9.98 -3.79
C TYR A 170 -0.13 8.97 -4.84
N ILE A 171 0.16 9.26 -6.11
CA ILE A 171 -0.01 8.31 -7.22
C ILE A 171 1.36 7.99 -7.79
N ALA A 172 1.52 6.85 -8.45
CA ALA A 172 2.80 6.49 -9.06
C ALA A 172 2.66 6.00 -10.48
N PHE A 173 3.47 6.56 -11.38
CA PHE A 173 3.68 6.02 -12.71
C PHE A 173 4.79 4.98 -12.69
N VAL A 174 4.54 3.81 -13.27
CA VAL A 174 5.46 2.67 -13.27
C VAL A 174 5.76 2.31 -14.73
N PRO A 175 6.95 2.63 -15.26
CA PRO A 175 7.30 2.32 -16.64
C PRO A 175 7.41 0.81 -16.84
N ASN A 176 6.93 0.31 -17.99
CA ASN A 176 6.97 -1.11 -18.37
C ASN A 176 8.07 -1.43 -19.41
N GLY A 177 8.91 -0.44 -19.72
CA GLY A 177 9.99 -0.55 -20.72
C GLY A 177 9.55 -0.34 -22.17
N GLN A 178 8.26 -0.15 -22.43
CA GLN A 178 7.77 0.26 -23.74
C GLN A 178 7.79 1.78 -23.88
N THR A 179 7.85 2.23 -25.13
CA THR A 179 7.79 3.64 -25.48
C THR A 179 6.80 3.85 -26.61
N ILE A 180 6.07 4.96 -26.56
CA ILE A 180 5.11 5.35 -27.58
C ILE A 180 5.54 6.65 -28.25
N ASN A 181 5.30 6.74 -29.56
CA ASN A 181 5.35 8.01 -30.25
C ASN A 181 4.00 8.73 -30.09
N TYR A 182 3.98 9.77 -29.27
CA TYR A 182 2.81 10.62 -29.04
C TYR A 182 3.19 12.08 -29.26
N ASN A 183 2.39 12.83 -30.02
CA ASN A 183 2.65 14.23 -30.38
C ASN A 183 4.06 14.51 -30.95
N GLY A 184 4.72 13.53 -31.58
CA GLY A 184 6.07 13.68 -32.13
C GLY A 184 7.19 13.48 -31.11
N HIS A 185 6.86 13.10 -29.87
CA HIS A 185 7.78 12.73 -28.80
C HIS A 185 7.77 11.22 -28.58
N ILE A 186 8.89 10.67 -28.11
CA ILE A 186 8.98 9.27 -27.66
C ILE A 186 8.86 9.30 -26.14
N ASP A 187 7.73 8.82 -25.64
CA ASP A 187 7.38 8.87 -24.24
C ASP A 187 7.30 7.47 -23.63
N PRO A 188 7.64 7.30 -22.34
CA PRO A 188 7.53 6.01 -21.67
C PRO A 188 6.06 5.63 -21.50
N GLU A 189 5.79 4.35 -21.75
CA GLU A 189 4.52 3.72 -21.43
C GLU A 189 4.64 2.96 -20.10
N GLY A 190 3.52 2.87 -19.38
CA GLY A 190 3.47 2.17 -18.12
C GLY A 190 2.07 2.04 -17.54
N GLU A 191 2.06 1.84 -16.24
CA GLU A 191 0.86 1.76 -15.42
C GLU A 191 0.83 2.90 -14.41
N LEU A 192 -0.35 3.37 -14.05
CA LEU A 192 -0.56 4.37 -13.01
C LEU A 192 -1.25 3.73 -11.81
N ILE A 193 -0.56 3.73 -10.68
CA ILE A 193 -1.07 3.23 -9.40
C ILE A 193 -1.70 4.39 -8.65
N LEU A 194 -2.95 4.19 -8.25
CA LEU A 194 -3.75 5.14 -7.49
C LEU A 194 -3.55 4.95 -5.97
N PRO A 195 -4.00 5.91 -5.13
CA PRO A 195 -3.71 5.87 -3.68
C PRO A 195 -4.27 4.65 -2.94
N ASN A 196 -5.26 3.98 -3.52
CA ASN A 196 -5.90 2.78 -3.00
C ASN A 196 -5.31 1.48 -3.57
N GLY A 197 -4.17 1.54 -4.26
CA GLY A 197 -3.50 0.41 -4.91
C GLY A 197 -4.11 -0.03 -6.23
N SER A 198 -5.20 0.58 -6.70
CA SER A 198 -5.77 0.25 -8.01
C SER A 198 -4.92 0.78 -9.17
N GLU A 199 -4.95 0.07 -10.29
CA GLU A 199 -4.09 0.33 -11.45
C GLU A 199 -4.88 0.82 -12.66
N ILE A 200 -4.32 1.80 -13.37
CA ILE A 200 -4.72 2.18 -14.72
C ILE A 200 -3.60 1.73 -15.68
N LYS A 201 -3.94 0.88 -16.63
CA LYS A 201 -3.00 0.39 -17.66
C LYS A 201 -2.97 1.31 -18.88
N ASN A 202 -1.94 1.14 -19.71
CA ASN A 202 -1.73 1.89 -20.96
C ASN A 202 -1.62 3.39 -20.70
N VAL A 203 -0.78 3.76 -19.73
CA VAL A 203 -0.54 5.14 -19.35
C VAL A 203 0.71 5.64 -20.05
N ILE A 204 0.65 6.84 -20.61
CA ILE A 204 1.78 7.53 -21.23
C ILE A 204 2.14 8.70 -20.34
N TRP A 205 3.42 8.83 -19.99
CA TRP A 205 3.93 10.03 -19.34
C TRP A 205 4.47 10.97 -20.42
N ASP A 206 3.72 12.02 -20.78
CA ASP A 206 4.08 12.97 -21.84
C ASP A 206 4.63 14.28 -21.25
N GLY A 207 5.91 14.54 -21.46
CA GLY A 207 6.54 15.83 -21.15
C GLY A 207 7.79 15.74 -20.28
N GLN A 208 7.84 16.57 -19.23
CA GLN A 208 9.03 16.69 -18.40
C GLN A 208 9.45 15.34 -17.83
N TYR A 209 10.77 15.10 -17.83
CA TYR A 209 11.39 13.85 -17.39
C TYR A 209 11.11 12.58 -18.21
N SER A 210 10.32 12.58 -19.30
CA SER A 210 10.06 11.38 -20.12
C SER A 210 11.34 10.63 -20.51
N ASN A 211 12.32 11.33 -21.09
CA ASN A 211 13.60 10.72 -21.48
C ASN A 211 14.39 10.17 -20.29
N THR A 212 14.36 10.88 -19.15
CA THR A 212 15.03 10.44 -17.92
C THR A 212 14.38 9.18 -17.36
N ILE A 213 13.05 9.10 -17.40
CA ILE A 213 12.29 7.91 -16.99
C ILE A 213 12.70 6.70 -17.83
N ILE A 214 12.73 6.85 -19.16
CA ILE A 214 13.18 5.79 -20.08
C ILE A 214 14.60 5.34 -19.74
N GLN A 215 15.52 6.27 -19.50
CA GLN A 215 16.92 5.96 -19.18
C GLN A 215 17.07 5.22 -17.84
N ASN A 216 16.40 5.70 -16.80
CA ASN A 216 16.41 5.10 -15.48
C ASN A 216 15.85 3.68 -15.50
N HIS A 217 14.71 3.47 -16.17
CA HIS A 217 14.12 2.14 -16.30
C HIS A 217 15.08 1.16 -16.99
N ASN A 218 15.69 1.58 -18.11
CA ASN A 218 16.69 0.78 -18.80
C ASN A 218 17.90 0.45 -17.92
N GLN A 219 18.34 1.37 -17.07
CA GLN A 219 19.42 1.14 -16.11
C GLN A 219 19.02 0.12 -15.04
N ILE A 220 17.81 0.19 -14.49
CA ILE A 220 17.32 -0.81 -13.54
C ILE A 220 17.22 -2.19 -14.19
N VAL A 221 16.69 -2.28 -15.41
CA VAL A 221 16.63 -3.54 -16.16
C VAL A 221 18.04 -4.12 -16.37
N GLN A 222 19.03 -3.29 -16.71
CA GLN A 222 20.42 -3.72 -16.85
C GLN A 222 20.99 -4.26 -15.53
N LEU A 223 20.78 -3.55 -14.42
CA LEU A 223 21.24 -3.99 -13.10
C LEU A 223 20.54 -5.29 -12.69
N ASN A 224 19.21 -5.38 -12.83
CA ASN A 224 18.46 -6.61 -12.54
C ASN A 224 19.04 -7.81 -13.27
N ASN A 225 19.36 -7.66 -14.57
CA ASN A 225 20.00 -8.71 -15.36
C ASN A 225 21.39 -9.12 -14.84
N GLN A 226 22.17 -8.19 -14.30
CA GLN A 226 23.48 -8.50 -13.70
C GLN A 226 23.36 -9.34 -12.43
N PHE A 227 22.32 -9.11 -11.62
CA PHE A 227 22.12 -9.78 -10.33
C PHE A 227 21.34 -11.11 -10.42
N VAL A 228 20.87 -11.51 -11.60
CA VAL A 228 20.21 -12.81 -11.79
C VAL A 228 21.11 -13.95 -11.33
N GLY A 229 20.61 -14.77 -10.42
CA GLY A 229 21.32 -15.94 -9.88
C GLY A 229 22.43 -15.60 -8.88
N GLN A 230 22.63 -14.33 -8.54
CA GLN A 230 23.50 -13.90 -7.46
C GLN A 230 22.74 -13.88 -6.12
N THR A 231 23.48 -13.97 -5.04
CA THR A 231 22.96 -13.89 -3.67
C THR A 231 23.58 -12.70 -2.96
N ASP A 232 22.80 -12.07 -2.11
CA ASP A 232 23.25 -11.07 -1.15
C ASP A 232 24.35 -11.66 -0.24
N PRO A 233 25.57 -11.09 -0.22
CA PRO A 233 26.67 -11.59 0.57
C PRO A 233 26.48 -11.40 2.09
N ILE A 234 25.53 -10.57 2.52
CA ILE A 234 25.26 -10.27 3.93
C ILE A 234 24.32 -11.31 4.53
N ASN A 235 23.16 -11.53 3.91
CA ASN A 235 22.12 -12.42 4.43
C ASN A 235 21.97 -13.76 3.65
N GLY A 236 22.71 -13.94 2.56
CA GLY A 236 22.72 -15.16 1.75
C GLY A 236 21.45 -15.41 0.92
N GLN A 237 20.49 -14.49 0.89
CA GLN A 237 19.27 -14.61 0.09
C GLN A 237 19.53 -14.23 -1.37
N PRO A 238 18.80 -14.81 -2.35
CA PRO A 238 18.87 -14.38 -3.74
C PRO A 238 18.44 -12.91 -3.90
N TYR A 239 19.12 -12.16 -4.76
CA TYR A 239 18.64 -10.83 -5.15
C TYR A 239 17.29 -10.91 -5.86
N VAL A 240 16.53 -9.82 -5.77
CA VAL A 240 15.18 -9.72 -6.36
C VAL A 240 15.13 -8.64 -7.43
N PRO A 241 14.27 -8.75 -8.46
CA PRO A 241 14.10 -7.70 -9.46
C PRO A 241 13.55 -6.41 -8.82
N LEU A 242 14.24 -5.29 -9.02
CA LEU A 242 13.74 -3.98 -8.61
C LEU A 242 12.98 -3.31 -9.76
N GLN A 243 12.03 -2.44 -9.43
CA GLN A 243 11.23 -1.66 -10.36
C GLN A 243 11.26 -0.19 -9.96
N ASP A 244 11.56 0.70 -10.91
CA ASP A 244 11.38 2.13 -10.73
C ASP A 244 9.92 2.54 -10.79
N LEU A 245 9.61 3.59 -10.05
CA LEU A 245 8.32 4.25 -10.04
C LEU A 245 8.51 5.75 -9.83
N TYR A 246 7.57 6.53 -10.33
CA TYR A 246 7.60 7.99 -10.32
C TYR A 246 6.35 8.51 -9.62
N VAL A 247 6.55 8.94 -8.39
CA VAL A 247 5.46 9.40 -7.54
C VAL A 247 5.14 10.85 -7.84
N ILE A 248 3.85 11.14 -7.94
CA ILE A 248 3.30 12.49 -8.00
C ILE A 248 2.49 12.73 -6.73
N ASP A 249 2.79 13.81 -6.01
CA ASP A 249 1.96 14.30 -4.91
C ASP A 249 0.73 15.05 -5.47
N ALA A 250 -0.37 14.32 -5.61
CA ALA A 250 -1.64 14.85 -6.08
C ALA A 250 -2.42 15.62 -4.98
N ASN A 251 -1.90 15.71 -3.75
CA ASN A 251 -2.46 16.64 -2.75
C ASN A 251 -2.09 18.09 -3.08
N ASN A 252 -0.88 18.28 -3.63
CA ASN A 252 -0.30 19.59 -3.93
C ASN A 252 -0.20 19.86 -5.44
N SER A 253 -0.63 18.91 -6.28
CA SER A 253 -0.72 19.05 -7.73
C SER A 253 -2.04 18.55 -8.26
N GLN A 254 -2.60 19.29 -9.21
CA GLN A 254 -3.51 18.68 -10.16
C GLN A 254 -2.70 17.78 -11.12
N VAL A 255 -3.16 16.54 -11.33
CA VAL A 255 -2.56 15.61 -12.30
C VAL A 255 -3.47 15.55 -13.53
N PRO A 256 -3.19 16.34 -14.57
CA PRO A 256 -3.99 16.35 -15.79
C PRO A 256 -3.79 15.05 -16.57
N ILE A 257 -4.89 14.34 -16.78
CA ILE A 257 -4.95 13.12 -17.59
C ILE A 257 -5.98 13.28 -18.69
N GLN A 258 -5.60 12.89 -19.90
CA GLN A 258 -6.48 12.84 -21.06
C GLN A 258 -6.49 11.45 -21.70
N GLN A 259 -7.58 11.10 -22.39
CA GLN A 259 -7.62 9.87 -23.18
C GLN A 259 -7.15 10.15 -24.61
N ALA A 260 -6.30 9.28 -25.14
CA ALA A 260 -5.85 9.32 -26.52
C ALA A 260 -6.09 7.97 -27.21
N ILE A 261 -6.39 7.99 -28.51
CA ILE A 261 -6.46 6.77 -29.32
C ILE A 261 -5.23 6.74 -30.23
N ILE A 262 -4.34 5.77 -30.02
CA ILE A 262 -3.11 5.60 -30.79
C ILE A 262 -3.18 4.22 -31.44
N ASN A 263 -3.15 4.17 -32.77
CA ASN A 263 -3.27 2.93 -33.55
C ASN A 263 -4.49 2.07 -33.17
N GLY A 264 -5.62 2.71 -32.80
CA GLY A 264 -6.85 2.03 -32.41
C GLY A 264 -6.90 1.54 -30.96
N GLN A 265 -5.83 1.73 -30.19
CA GLN A 265 -5.75 1.42 -28.76
C GLN A 265 -5.96 2.70 -27.93
N THR A 266 -6.72 2.60 -26.84
CA THR A 266 -6.92 3.71 -25.90
C THR A 266 -5.78 3.77 -24.88
N TYR A 267 -5.22 4.95 -24.72
CA TYR A 267 -4.21 5.31 -23.72
C TYR A 267 -4.70 6.43 -22.82
N TYR A 268 -4.13 6.51 -21.61
CA TYR A 268 -4.29 7.65 -20.71
C TYR A 268 -2.98 8.42 -20.67
N VAL A 269 -3.01 9.67 -21.08
CA VAL A 269 -1.81 10.51 -21.18
C VAL A 269 -1.78 11.43 -19.98
N ILE A 270 -0.74 11.32 -19.16
CA ILE A 270 -0.39 12.31 -18.14
C ILE A 270 0.30 13.48 -18.86
N GLU A 271 -0.28 14.68 -18.79
CA GLU A 271 0.37 15.89 -19.32
C GLU A 271 1.42 16.37 -18.31
N ALA A 272 2.55 15.68 -18.24
CA ALA A 272 3.55 15.86 -17.20
C ALA A 272 4.11 17.29 -17.16
N ASN A 273 4.19 17.98 -18.30
CA ASN A 273 4.60 19.40 -18.36
C ASN A 273 3.73 20.35 -17.52
N ASN A 274 2.50 19.95 -17.20
CA ASN A 274 1.55 20.74 -16.41
C ASN A 274 1.61 20.41 -14.91
N ILE A 275 2.48 19.47 -14.50
CA ILE A 275 2.70 19.11 -13.10
C ILE A 275 3.84 19.98 -12.53
N ASN A 276 3.69 20.50 -11.33
CA ASN A 276 4.79 21.22 -10.69
C ASN A 276 5.94 20.23 -10.38
N PRO A 277 7.18 20.46 -10.84
CA PRO A 277 8.32 19.60 -10.55
C PRO A 277 8.52 19.32 -9.05
N GLY A 278 8.14 20.28 -8.18
CA GLY A 278 8.17 20.12 -6.73
C GLY A 278 7.29 18.97 -6.19
N ASN A 279 6.36 18.47 -6.99
CA ASN A 279 5.44 17.39 -6.65
C ASN A 279 5.85 16.03 -7.24
N ILE A 280 7.02 15.92 -7.89
CA ILE A 280 7.46 14.68 -8.56
C ILE A 280 8.74 14.16 -7.88
N ALA A 281 8.82 12.85 -7.66
CA ALA A 281 10.08 12.19 -7.30
C ALA A 281 10.13 10.77 -7.87
N GLY A 282 11.33 10.31 -8.22
CA GLY A 282 11.57 8.94 -8.63
C GLY A 282 12.03 8.08 -7.45
N PHE A 283 11.57 6.83 -7.42
CA PHE A 283 11.93 5.82 -6.43
C PHE A 283 12.13 4.49 -7.14
N TYR A 284 12.66 3.51 -6.40
CA TYR A 284 12.65 2.11 -6.81
C TYR A 284 12.56 1.19 -5.60
N THR A 285 11.88 0.06 -5.77
CA THR A 285 11.71 -0.98 -4.74
C THR A 285 11.57 -2.34 -5.42
N TYR A 286 11.30 -3.39 -4.66
CA TYR A 286 10.99 -4.71 -5.20
C TYR A 286 9.75 -4.65 -6.10
N ASP A 287 9.79 -5.30 -7.27
CA ASP A 287 8.71 -5.28 -8.27
C ASP A 287 7.33 -5.63 -7.66
N ASN A 288 7.26 -6.63 -6.79
CA ASN A 288 6.02 -7.07 -6.15
C ASN A 288 5.60 -6.18 -4.97
N TRP A 289 6.36 -5.12 -4.66
CA TRP A 289 6.04 -4.15 -3.61
C TRP A 289 5.62 -2.80 -4.15
N VAL A 290 5.62 -2.56 -5.46
CA VAL A 290 5.32 -1.23 -6.01
C VAL A 290 3.94 -0.72 -5.54
N SER A 291 2.88 -1.54 -5.62
CA SER A 291 1.56 -1.15 -5.11
C SER A 291 1.54 -0.98 -3.59
N ASN A 292 2.20 -1.86 -2.83
CA ASN A 292 2.31 -1.76 -1.37
C ASN A 292 3.07 -0.48 -0.94
N PHE A 293 4.07 -0.05 -1.71
CA PHE A 293 4.83 1.16 -1.46
C PHE A 293 3.93 2.39 -1.62
N VAL A 294 3.17 2.48 -2.71
CA VAL A 294 2.23 3.59 -2.95
C VAL A 294 1.13 3.61 -1.89
N GLU A 295 0.57 2.45 -1.54
CA GLU A 295 -0.40 2.35 -0.44
C GLU A 295 0.20 2.79 0.90
N ALA A 296 1.45 2.40 1.19
CA ALA A 296 2.14 2.78 2.43
C ALA A 296 2.34 4.30 2.52
N MET A 297 2.75 4.96 1.42
CA MET A 297 2.86 6.44 1.39
C MET A 297 1.52 7.14 1.68
N ASN A 298 0.41 6.52 1.28
CA ASN A 298 -0.94 7.03 1.52
C ASN A 298 -1.56 6.59 2.84
N THR A 299 -0.90 5.69 3.59
CA THR A 299 -1.42 5.17 4.85
C THR A 299 -1.12 6.15 5.99
N PRO A 300 -2.14 6.66 6.71
CA PRO A 300 -1.93 7.57 7.82
C PRO A 300 -1.04 6.96 8.91
N GLY A 301 -0.02 7.70 9.33
CA GLY A 301 0.94 7.26 10.33
C GLY A 301 2.14 6.49 9.77
N THR A 302 2.18 6.21 8.46
CA THR A 302 3.44 5.78 7.82
C THR A 302 4.44 6.92 7.84
N TYR A 303 5.70 6.58 8.07
CA TYR A 303 6.82 7.52 7.96
C TYR A 303 7.99 6.90 7.19
N ALA A 304 8.79 7.76 6.56
CA ALA A 304 10.05 7.38 5.94
C ALA A 304 11.21 7.53 6.93
N ALA A 305 12.18 6.64 6.83
CA ALA A 305 13.38 6.67 7.65
C ALA A 305 14.59 6.13 6.88
N GLY A 306 15.77 6.62 7.22
CA GLY A 306 17.04 6.10 6.74
C GLY A 306 17.54 4.97 7.64
N LEU A 307 18.14 3.96 7.02
CA LEU A 307 18.88 2.91 7.72
C LEU A 307 20.31 3.40 7.98
N PRO A 308 20.82 3.29 9.21
CA PRO A 308 22.24 3.54 9.46
C PRO A 308 23.07 2.44 8.76
N GLY A 309 24.31 2.75 8.35
CA GLY A 309 25.15 1.78 7.61
C GLY A 309 25.51 0.49 8.37
N ASN A 310 25.24 0.41 9.67
CA ASN A 310 25.36 -0.79 10.50
C ASN A 310 23.99 -1.33 10.97
N SER A 311 22.92 -1.02 10.23
CA SER A 311 21.57 -1.47 10.56
C SER A 311 21.46 -2.99 10.52
N PRO A 312 20.87 -3.64 11.54
CA PRO A 312 20.63 -5.09 11.50
C PRO A 312 19.58 -5.49 10.46
N VAL A 313 18.89 -4.52 9.83
CA VAL A 313 17.95 -4.78 8.73
C VAL A 313 18.67 -5.45 7.55
N TYR A 314 19.92 -5.07 7.26
CA TYR A 314 20.68 -5.70 6.17
C TYR A 314 20.93 -7.21 6.41
N ASP A 315 20.99 -7.62 7.67
CA ASP A 315 21.19 -9.01 8.08
C ASP A 315 19.89 -9.83 8.09
N TRP A 316 18.72 -9.20 7.87
CA TRP A 316 17.45 -9.93 7.86
C TRP A 316 17.38 -10.92 6.70
N THR A 317 17.10 -12.17 7.02
CA THR A 317 16.97 -13.29 6.07
C THR A 317 15.57 -13.31 5.42
N ASN A 318 15.13 -12.15 4.92
CA ASN A 318 13.85 -11.97 4.23
C ASN A 318 13.99 -10.91 3.12
N THR A 319 12.93 -10.74 2.33
CA THR A 319 12.93 -9.78 1.21
C THR A 319 13.22 -8.34 1.67
N THR A 320 12.83 -7.94 2.89
CA THR A 320 13.08 -6.57 3.40
C THR A 320 14.57 -6.32 3.59
N GLY A 321 15.30 -7.28 4.16
CA GLY A 321 16.75 -7.20 4.31
C GLY A 321 17.47 -7.21 2.96
N THR A 322 17.09 -8.14 2.07
CA THR A 322 17.65 -8.23 0.72
C THR A 322 17.45 -6.94 -0.06
N VAL A 323 16.24 -6.38 -0.08
CA VAL A 323 15.94 -5.14 -0.81
C VAL A 323 16.65 -3.95 -0.17
N ALA A 324 16.74 -3.88 1.16
CA ALA A 324 17.46 -2.80 1.85
C ALA A 324 18.93 -2.74 1.42
N TYR A 325 19.62 -3.88 1.37
CA TYR A 325 21.01 -3.94 0.93
C TYR A 325 21.13 -3.72 -0.59
N GLN A 326 20.24 -4.31 -1.38
CA GLN A 326 20.26 -4.21 -2.83
C GLN A 326 20.02 -2.76 -3.31
N THR A 327 19.18 -1.97 -2.63
CA THR A 327 18.97 -0.57 -3.01
C THR A 327 20.21 0.29 -2.76
N GLU A 328 20.99 0.03 -1.70
CA GLU A 328 22.30 0.69 -1.51
C GLU A 328 23.27 0.35 -2.63
N LEU A 329 23.34 -0.92 -3.02
CA LEU A 329 24.18 -1.35 -4.13
C LEU A 329 23.81 -0.65 -5.44
N TYR A 330 22.52 -0.59 -5.77
CA TYR A 330 22.03 0.09 -6.97
C TYR A 330 22.35 1.59 -6.93
N GLY A 331 22.29 2.19 -5.74
CA GLY A 331 22.70 3.56 -5.50
C GLY A 331 24.15 3.84 -5.89
N HIS A 332 25.07 2.93 -5.57
CA HIS A 332 26.47 3.04 -5.99
C HIS A 332 26.69 3.01 -7.51
N TYR A 333 25.74 2.48 -8.27
CA TYR A 333 25.75 2.51 -9.74
C TYR A 333 25.13 3.78 -10.34
N GLY A 334 24.84 4.80 -9.51
CA GLY A 334 24.40 6.12 -9.96
C GLY A 334 22.88 6.30 -10.03
N LEU A 335 22.09 5.39 -9.44
CA LEU A 335 20.64 5.57 -9.33
C LEU A 335 20.24 6.50 -8.17
N GLY A 336 21.04 6.65 -7.11
CA GLY A 336 20.73 7.54 -5.98
C GLY A 336 21.03 6.96 -4.61
N GLY A 337 20.41 7.49 -3.55
CA GLY A 337 20.44 6.91 -2.21
C GLY A 337 19.64 5.60 -2.08
N GLY A 338 20.24 4.60 -1.45
CA GLY A 338 19.56 3.39 -0.96
C GLY A 338 19.43 3.39 0.56
N GLY A 339 19.05 2.25 1.15
CA GLY A 339 18.95 2.14 2.60
C GLY A 339 17.81 2.98 3.20
N LEU A 340 16.73 3.19 2.44
CA LEU A 340 15.54 3.89 2.90
C LEU A 340 14.42 2.89 3.20
N VAL A 341 13.58 3.21 4.18
CA VAL A 341 12.42 2.39 4.56
C VAL A 341 11.17 3.21 4.82
N LEU A 342 10.02 2.69 4.37
CA LEU A 342 8.71 3.12 4.84
C LEU A 342 8.29 2.21 5.99
N VAL A 343 7.95 2.82 7.12
CA VAL A 343 7.51 2.10 8.33
C VAL A 343 6.03 2.41 8.57
N GLN A 344 5.19 1.38 8.43
CA GLN A 344 3.75 1.49 8.61
C GLN A 344 3.34 1.37 10.10
N PRO A 345 2.14 1.85 10.49
CA PRO A 345 1.66 1.75 11.88
C PRO A 345 1.56 0.31 12.43
N ASN A 346 1.39 -0.68 11.55
CA ASN A 346 1.33 -2.09 11.91
C ASN A 346 2.73 -2.74 12.08
N GLY A 347 3.82 -1.96 11.92
CA GLY A 347 5.20 -2.44 12.00
C GLY A 347 5.76 -3.02 10.70
N THR A 348 4.98 -3.03 9.60
CA THR A 348 5.49 -3.45 8.28
C THR A 348 6.54 -2.47 7.78
N VAL A 349 7.65 -3.00 7.26
CA VAL A 349 8.78 -2.22 6.74
C VAL A 349 8.95 -2.53 5.26
N ILE A 350 8.88 -1.49 4.41
CA ILE A 350 9.10 -1.58 2.96
C ILE A 350 10.40 -0.86 2.64
N SER A 351 11.40 -1.62 2.21
CA SER A 351 12.70 -1.07 1.79
C SER A 351 12.61 -0.48 0.37
N TYR A 352 13.27 0.64 0.14
CA TYR A 352 13.29 1.31 -1.16
C TYR A 352 14.59 2.12 -1.34
N GLY A 353 14.75 2.69 -2.53
CA GLY A 353 15.76 3.68 -2.86
C GLY A 353 15.15 4.88 -3.59
N GLU A 354 15.86 6.00 -3.60
CA GLU A 354 15.50 7.21 -4.34
C GLU A 354 16.19 7.22 -5.70
N ASN A 355 15.54 7.78 -6.72
CA ASN A 355 16.15 8.02 -8.01
C ASN A 355 16.61 9.49 -8.14
N ILE A 356 17.91 9.75 -8.03
CA ILE A 356 18.46 11.13 -8.04
C ILE A 356 18.49 11.78 -9.43
N ASN A 357 18.29 11.00 -10.50
CA ASN A 357 18.31 11.54 -11.87
C ASN A 357 17.08 12.40 -12.16
N ILE A 358 16.03 12.29 -11.33
CA ILE A 358 14.96 13.28 -11.23
C ILE A 358 15.14 14.03 -9.90
N PRO A 359 15.38 15.35 -9.93
CA PRO A 359 15.48 16.14 -8.71
C PRO A 359 14.24 15.93 -7.86
N ALA A 360 14.44 15.47 -6.63
CA ALA A 360 13.35 15.23 -5.71
C ALA A 360 12.54 16.50 -5.47
N GLY A 361 11.26 16.42 -5.82
CA GLY A 361 10.32 17.50 -5.56
C GLY A 361 10.29 17.86 -4.07
N THR A 362 10.22 19.16 -3.77
CA THR A 362 10.26 19.68 -2.39
C THR A 362 9.20 19.07 -1.48
N TYR A 363 8.02 18.74 -2.03
CA TYR A 363 6.92 18.14 -1.27
C TYR A 363 7.12 16.65 -0.97
N LEU A 364 8.08 16.00 -1.64
CA LEU A 364 8.45 14.59 -1.44
C LEU A 364 9.79 14.44 -0.71
N SER A 365 10.42 15.54 -0.30
CA SER A 365 11.73 15.56 0.36
C SER A 365 11.82 14.68 1.61
N ASN A 366 10.73 14.55 2.38
CA ASN A 366 10.68 13.69 3.56
C ASN A 366 10.87 12.19 3.24
N PHE A 367 10.62 11.77 2.00
CA PHE A 367 10.79 10.37 1.55
C PHE A 367 12.16 10.13 0.91
N VAL A 368 12.84 11.18 0.50
CA VAL A 368 14.14 11.11 -0.21
C VAL A 368 15.26 11.29 0.81
N ALA A 369 15.16 12.33 1.64
CA ALA A 369 16.07 12.60 2.74
C ALA A 369 15.32 12.62 4.10
N PRO A 370 14.85 11.46 4.58
CA PRO A 370 14.13 11.41 5.85
C PRO A 370 15.04 11.84 7.01
N GLN A 371 14.50 12.66 7.91
CA GLN A 371 15.21 13.07 9.14
C GLN A 371 15.27 11.94 10.18
N GLN A 372 14.39 10.95 10.05
CA GLN A 372 14.29 9.85 10.99
C GLN A 372 15.28 8.75 10.63
N VAL A 373 15.91 8.17 11.64
CA VAL A 373 16.75 6.97 11.50
C VAL A 373 15.95 5.79 12.04
N TYR A 374 15.78 4.75 11.22
CA TYR A 374 15.14 3.52 11.67
C TYR A 374 16.18 2.63 12.34
N ASN A 375 16.00 2.42 13.64
CA ASN A 375 16.83 1.53 14.44
C ASN A 375 15.92 0.48 15.09
N PRO A 376 15.75 -0.70 14.47
CA PRO A 376 14.90 -1.74 15.05
C PRO A 376 15.49 -2.18 16.40
N SER A 377 14.62 -2.50 17.34
CA SER A 377 15.05 -3.03 18.63
C SER A 377 15.75 -4.38 18.42
N SER A 378 16.93 -4.53 19.03
CA SER A 378 17.80 -5.70 18.93
C SER A 378 17.18 -6.99 19.44
#